data_AF-A0A6P5RJU0-F1
#
_entry.id   AF-A0A6P5RJU0-F1
#
_cell.length_a   1.000
_cell.length_b   1.000
_cell.length_c   1.000
_cell.angle_alpha   90.00
_cell.angle_beta   90.00
_cell.angle_gamma   90.00
#
_symmetry.space_group_name_H-M   'P 1'
#
loop_
_entity.id
_entity.type
_entity.pdbx_description
1 polymer ?
#
loop_
_entity_poly.entity_id
_entity_poly.type
_entity_poly.pdbx_seq_one_letter_code
_entity_poly.pdbx_strand_id
1 'polypeptide(L)'
;MQILHFDIKPHNILLDENFIPKVSDFGLAKLYPLDNSIVSLTAARGTMGYIAPELFYKNIRGISYKADVYSFGMLLMEMAGRRKNLDAGIEQSSQFSQIYFPTWVSDQLKAGNDIEIGDDATDEEKKIVKKMMMVGLWCIQMKPIERPSMNKVVEMLEGEIESLQMPPRPFLYPQQIPADEVGVDNRSPCTSSASESGEITLIADANEVN
;
A
#
# COMPACT_ATOMS: atom_id res chain seq x y z
N MET A 1 4.16 -20.17 13.23
CA MET A 1 3.15 -19.14 12.96
C MET A 1 3.83 -17.79 12.82
N GLN A 2 3.24 -16.84 12.10
CA GLN A 2 3.67 -15.45 12.03
C GLN A 2 2.59 -14.56 12.66
N ILE A 3 2.98 -13.45 13.27
CA ILE A 3 2.03 -12.45 13.78
C ILE A 3 1.98 -11.32 12.75
N LEU A 4 0.80 -11.07 12.20
CA LEU A 4 0.53 -9.90 11.35
C LEU A 4 -0.14 -8.83 12.20
N HIS A 5 0.32 -7.59 12.11
CA HIS A 5 -0.14 -6.48 12.94
C HIS A 5 -1.39 -5.80 12.38
N PHE A 6 -1.43 -5.55 11.07
CA PHE A 6 -2.47 -4.85 10.32
C PHE A 6 -2.76 -3.40 10.72
N ASP A 7 -1.95 -2.79 11.60
CA ASP A 7 -2.15 -1.39 12.02
C ASP A 7 -0.83 -0.67 12.30
N ILE A 8 0.16 -0.90 11.44
CA ILE A 8 1.42 -0.15 11.48
C ILE A 8 1.16 1.27 10.95
N LYS A 9 1.31 2.27 11.82
CA LYS A 9 1.13 3.70 11.55
C LYS A 9 1.88 4.52 12.61
N PRO A 10 2.20 5.81 12.38
CA PRO A 10 2.92 6.63 13.36
C PRO A 10 2.29 6.64 14.76
N HIS A 11 0.96 6.68 14.85
CA HIS A 11 0.21 6.68 16.10
C HIS A 11 0.46 5.44 16.98
N ASN A 12 0.85 4.32 16.37
CA ASN A 12 1.11 3.05 17.05
C ASN A 12 2.61 2.80 17.26
N ILE A 13 3.49 3.75 16.87
CA ILE A 13 4.92 3.73 17.18
C ILE A 13 5.17 4.66 18.36
N LEU A 14 5.32 4.09 19.54
CA LEU A 14 5.63 4.84 20.76
C LEU A 14 7.14 5.08 20.84
N LEU A 15 7.53 6.17 21.49
CA LEU A 15 8.93 6.46 21.80
C LEU A 15 9.11 6.39 23.32
N ASP A 16 10.16 5.71 23.78
CA ASP A 16 10.55 5.77 25.19
C ASP A 16 11.41 7.01 25.50
N GLU A 17 11.88 7.10 26.75
CA GLU A 17 12.70 8.23 27.22
C GLU A 17 14.00 8.46 26.44
N ASN A 18 14.50 7.42 25.74
CA ASN A 18 15.69 7.49 24.92
C ASN A 18 15.36 7.63 23.42
N PHE A 19 14.11 7.96 23.09
CA PHE A 19 13.60 8.03 21.72
C PHE A 19 13.72 6.70 20.95
N ILE A 20 13.75 5.56 21.66
CA ILE A 20 13.76 4.24 21.01
C ILE A 20 12.32 3.87 20.62
N PRO A 21 12.06 3.57 19.32
CA PRO A 21 10.71 3.25 18.85
C PRO A 21 10.25 1.87 19.32
N LYS A 22 8.98 1.79 19.73
CA LYS A 22 8.29 0.56 20.17
C LYS A 22 6.94 0.44 19.46
N VAL A 23 6.72 -0.70 18.82
CA VAL A 23 5.43 -1.03 18.20
C VAL A 23 4.40 -1.34 19.28
N SER A 24 3.21 -0.78 19.15
CA SER A 24 2.09 -0.90 20.09
C SER A 24 0.78 -1.20 19.37
N ASP A 25 -0.29 -1.46 20.14
CA ASP A 25 -1.65 -1.74 19.66
C ASP A 25 -1.79 -2.97 18.73
N PHE A 26 -1.67 -4.14 19.34
CA PHE A 26 -1.91 -5.43 18.68
C PHE A 26 -3.41 -5.80 18.62
N GLY A 27 -4.34 -4.86 18.78
CA GLY A 27 -5.79 -5.13 18.80
C GLY A 27 -6.32 -5.76 17.51
N LEU A 28 -5.68 -5.47 16.38
CA LEU A 28 -6.00 -6.04 15.07
C LEU A 28 -5.12 -7.24 14.69
N ALA A 29 -4.13 -7.58 15.51
CA ALA A 29 -3.12 -8.56 15.16
C ALA A 29 -3.68 -9.99 15.07
N LYS A 30 -3.08 -10.81 14.20
CA LYS A 30 -3.51 -12.19 13.96
C LYS A 30 -2.34 -13.14 13.74
N LEU A 31 -2.52 -14.39 14.19
CA LEU A 31 -1.62 -15.49 13.88
C LEU A 31 -1.93 -16.06 12.50
N TYR A 32 -0.91 -16.13 11.66
CA TYR A 32 -0.96 -16.72 10.33
C TYR A 32 -0.06 -17.96 10.26
N PRO A 33 -0.53 -19.05 9.63
CA PRO A 33 0.32 -20.18 9.27
C PRO A 33 1.49 -19.76 8.36
N LEU A 34 2.63 -20.43 8.45
CA LEU A 34 3.79 -20.15 7.58
C LEU A 34 3.63 -20.70 6.16
N ASP A 35 2.67 -21.60 5.94
CA ASP A 35 2.51 -22.39 4.72
C ASP A 35 1.78 -21.64 3.58
N ASN A 36 1.68 -20.30 3.67
CA ASN A 36 0.95 -19.46 2.72
C ASN A 36 -0.51 -19.89 2.50
N SER A 37 -1.10 -20.65 3.43
CA SER A 37 -2.54 -20.92 3.40
C SER A 37 -3.29 -19.59 3.46
N ILE A 38 -4.09 -19.34 2.42
CA ILE A 38 -4.87 -18.11 2.31
C ILE A 38 -5.95 -18.16 3.39
N VAL A 39 -5.77 -17.41 4.47
CA VAL A 39 -6.84 -17.16 5.44
C VAL A 39 -7.73 -16.08 4.83
N SER A 40 -9.00 -16.40 4.59
CA SER A 40 -9.98 -15.41 4.14
C SER A 40 -10.26 -14.41 5.28
N LEU A 41 -9.87 -13.15 5.11
CA LEU A 41 -10.36 -12.09 5.99
C LEU A 41 -11.81 -11.77 5.63
N THR A 42 -12.66 -11.78 6.65
CA THR A 42 -14.09 -11.51 6.53
C THR A 42 -14.41 -10.02 6.38
N ALA A 43 -13.44 -9.13 6.65
CA ALA A 43 -13.56 -7.68 6.52
C ALA A 43 -12.19 -7.03 6.31
N ALA A 44 -12.14 -5.90 5.59
CA ALA A 44 -10.97 -5.03 5.54
C ALA A 44 -10.63 -4.56 6.97
N ARG A 45 -9.35 -4.68 7.37
CA ARG A 45 -8.86 -4.28 8.69
C ARG A 45 -7.67 -3.32 8.54
N GLY A 46 -7.53 -2.42 9.51
CA GLY A 46 -6.45 -1.45 9.59
C GLY A 46 -6.95 -0.01 9.48
N THR A 47 -6.01 0.93 9.51
CA THR A 47 -6.29 2.37 9.40
C THR A 47 -6.23 2.83 7.94
N MET A 48 -7.28 3.48 7.46
CA MET A 48 -7.34 4.04 6.10
C MET A 48 -6.10 4.89 5.81
N GLY A 49 -5.47 4.63 4.66
CA GLY A 49 -4.18 5.21 4.28
C GLY A 49 -2.96 4.34 4.54
N TYR A 50 -3.08 3.31 5.38
CA TYR A 50 -2.02 2.33 5.63
C TYR A 50 -2.46 0.90 5.27
N ILE A 51 -3.75 0.71 4.96
CA ILE A 51 -4.30 -0.59 4.54
C ILE A 51 -3.72 -0.97 3.17
N ALA A 52 -3.11 -2.14 3.10
CA ALA A 52 -2.59 -2.69 1.85
C ALA A 52 -3.71 -3.01 0.85
N PRO A 53 -3.50 -2.80 -0.47
CA PRO A 53 -4.53 -2.96 -1.50
C PRO A 53 -5.22 -4.32 -1.51
N GLU A 54 -4.50 -5.40 -1.20
CA GLU A 54 -5.05 -6.76 -1.12
C GLU A 54 -6.08 -6.98 -0.02
N LEU A 55 -6.19 -6.08 0.96
CA LEU A 55 -7.18 -6.19 2.04
C LEU A 55 -8.56 -5.66 1.65
N PHE A 56 -8.67 -4.94 0.53
CA PHE A 56 -9.95 -4.43 -0.02
C PHE A 56 -10.22 -4.88 -1.45
N TYR A 57 -9.18 -5.10 -2.25
CA TYR A 57 -9.29 -5.63 -3.62
C TYR A 57 -9.28 -7.16 -3.63
N LYS A 58 -10.46 -7.78 -3.69
CA LYS A 58 -10.64 -9.25 -3.68
C LYS A 58 -9.95 -9.99 -4.84
N ASN A 59 -9.56 -9.29 -5.91
CA ASN A 59 -8.81 -9.85 -7.04
C ASN A 59 -7.30 -10.00 -6.73
N ILE A 60 -6.78 -9.33 -5.71
CA ILE A 60 -5.40 -9.49 -5.25
C ILE A 60 -5.40 -10.60 -4.19
N ARG A 61 -5.05 -11.82 -4.59
CA ARG A 61 -5.07 -12.99 -3.69
C ARG A 61 -3.85 -13.02 -2.77
N GLY A 62 -4.08 -13.46 -1.52
CA GLY A 62 -3.03 -13.86 -0.59
C GLY A 62 -2.61 -12.77 0.40
N ILE A 63 -3.33 -12.71 1.53
CA ILE A 63 -2.89 -11.91 2.68
C ILE A 63 -1.63 -12.56 3.25
N SER A 64 -0.60 -11.75 3.45
CA SER A 64 0.70 -12.18 3.98
C SER A 64 1.32 -11.06 4.80
N TYR A 65 2.51 -11.29 5.35
CA TYR A 65 3.31 -10.25 6.03
C TYR A 65 3.60 -9.02 5.16
N LYS A 66 3.41 -9.12 3.84
CA LYS A 66 3.54 -7.99 2.91
C LYS A 66 2.48 -6.90 3.14
N ALA A 67 1.38 -7.19 3.82
CA ALA A 67 0.42 -6.17 4.24
C ALA A 67 1.07 -5.19 5.22
N ASP A 68 1.79 -5.68 6.23
CA ASP A 68 2.51 -4.83 7.19
C ASP A 68 3.69 -4.09 6.55
N VAL A 69 4.33 -4.68 5.53
CA VAL A 69 5.37 -4.00 4.72
C VAL A 69 4.78 -2.77 4.03
N TYR A 70 3.57 -2.89 3.44
CA TYR A 70 2.90 -1.75 2.81
C TYR A 70 2.61 -0.64 3.82
N SER A 71 2.03 -1.00 4.97
CA SER A 71 1.73 -0.05 6.05
C SER A 71 3.00 0.67 6.55
N PHE A 72 4.11 -0.06 6.70
CA PHE A 72 5.42 0.52 7.01
C PHE A 72 5.92 1.49 5.93
N GLY A 73 5.73 1.16 4.66
CA GLY A 73 6.05 2.05 3.55
C GLY A 73 5.29 3.38 3.62
N MET A 74 3.98 3.32 3.91
CA MET A 74 3.16 4.53 4.10
C MET A 74 3.61 5.35 5.31
N LEU A 75 4.02 4.70 6.41
CA LEU A 75 4.63 5.34 7.57
C LEU A 75 5.92 6.09 7.20
N LEU A 76 6.82 5.47 6.42
CA LEU A 76 8.04 6.13 5.95
C LEU A 76 7.73 7.34 5.09
N MET A 77 6.74 7.25 4.19
CA MET A 77 6.33 8.35 3.32
C MET A 77 5.82 9.53 4.15
N GLU A 78 5.01 9.28 5.17
CA GLU A 78 4.52 10.34 6.06
C GLU A 78 5.64 11.02 6.84
N MET A 79 6.55 10.23 7.43
CA MET A 79 7.70 10.78 8.14
C MET A 79 8.60 11.62 7.23
N ALA A 80 8.91 11.10 6.04
CA ALA A 80 9.78 11.74 5.06
C ALA A 80 9.15 13.00 4.46
N GLY A 81 7.83 12.99 4.26
CA GLY A 81 7.10 14.11 3.67
C GLY A 81 7.01 15.32 4.58
N ARG A 82 7.26 15.19 5.89
CA ARG A 82 7.20 16.25 6.93
C ARG A 82 5.92 17.11 6.89
N ARG A 83 4.89 16.70 6.15
CA ARG A 83 3.60 17.34 6.13
C ARG A 83 2.89 16.91 7.41
N LYS A 84 3.00 17.75 8.45
CA LYS A 84 1.92 17.78 9.42
C LYS A 84 0.64 18.07 8.64
N ASN A 85 -0.48 17.45 9.01
CA ASN A 85 -1.83 17.93 8.71
C ASN A 85 -2.07 19.32 9.34
N LEU A 86 -1.20 20.32 9.06
CA LEU A 86 -1.54 21.74 9.10
C LEU A 86 -1.89 22.05 7.64
N ASP A 87 -3.13 21.92 7.21
CA ASP A 87 -4.25 22.63 7.81
C ASP A 87 -5.31 21.73 8.44
N ALA A 88 -5.65 22.05 9.68
CA ALA A 88 -6.88 21.64 10.37
C ALA A 88 -8.16 22.28 9.73
N GLY A 89 -8.20 22.35 8.40
CA GLY A 89 -9.27 22.99 7.62
C GLY A 89 -9.67 22.24 6.36
N ILE A 90 -8.99 21.16 5.96
CA ILE A 90 -9.37 20.38 4.78
C ILE A 90 -9.36 18.89 5.12
N GLU A 91 -10.40 18.43 5.80
CA GLU A 91 -10.63 17.01 6.11
C GLU A 91 -10.79 16.14 4.85
N GLN A 92 -10.90 16.74 3.67
CA GLN A 92 -10.92 16.06 2.36
C GLN A 92 -9.54 15.92 1.69
N SER A 93 -8.48 16.51 2.25
CA SER A 93 -7.13 16.53 1.64
C SER A 93 -6.24 15.35 2.06
N SER A 94 -6.58 14.62 3.13
CA SER A 94 -5.78 13.52 3.69
C SER A 94 -5.79 12.27 2.79
N GLN A 95 -6.94 11.88 2.23
CA GLN A 95 -7.02 10.76 1.28
C GLN A 95 -6.35 11.09 -0.07
N PHE A 96 -6.57 12.30 -0.59
CA PHE A 96 -5.91 12.75 -1.82
C PHE A 96 -4.40 12.90 -1.63
N SER A 97 -3.92 13.32 -0.46
CA SER A 97 -2.48 13.40 -0.18
C SER A 97 -1.84 12.02 -0.11
N GLN A 98 -2.49 11.01 0.47
CA GLN A 98 -1.96 9.65 0.54
C GLN A 98 -1.83 8.96 -0.83
N ILE A 99 -2.73 9.26 -1.76
CA ILE A 99 -2.72 8.74 -3.14
C ILE A 99 -1.75 9.54 -4.01
N TYR A 100 -1.78 10.87 -3.92
CA TYR A 100 -1.00 11.75 -4.79
C TYR A 100 0.47 11.83 -4.38
N PHE A 101 0.75 11.86 -3.06
CA PHE A 101 2.09 12.10 -2.56
C PHE A 101 3.11 11.05 -3.02
N PRO A 102 2.86 9.73 -2.93
CA PRO A 102 3.85 8.76 -3.39
C PRO A 102 4.09 8.80 -4.90
N THR A 103 3.04 9.07 -5.67
CA THR A 103 3.15 9.24 -7.12
C THR A 103 3.99 10.46 -7.47
N TRP A 104 3.75 11.59 -6.79
CA TRP A 104 4.53 12.82 -6.94
C TRP A 104 6.00 12.61 -6.55
N VAL A 105 6.28 11.95 -5.41
CA VAL A 105 7.64 11.62 -4.97
C VAL A 105 8.35 10.76 -6.03
N SER A 106 7.68 9.75 -6.59
CA SER A 106 8.25 8.93 -7.65
C SER A 106 8.63 9.76 -8.88
N ASP A 107 7.86 10.80 -9.21
CA ASP A 107 8.13 11.66 -10.37
C ASP A 107 9.30 12.60 -10.12
N GLN A 108 9.40 13.18 -8.92
CA GLN A 108 10.55 14.02 -8.53
C GLN A 108 11.85 13.22 -8.55
N LEU A 109 11.84 12.02 -7.96
CA LEU A 109 13.02 11.15 -7.93
C LEU A 109 13.48 10.74 -9.33
N LYS A 110 12.55 10.49 -10.25
CA LYS A 110 12.87 10.17 -11.66
C LYS A 110 13.40 11.37 -12.44
N ALA A 111 12.89 12.57 -12.16
CA ALA A 111 13.38 13.80 -12.75
C ALA A 111 14.77 14.20 -12.22
N GLY A 112 15.24 13.56 -11.14
CA GLY A 112 16.50 13.93 -10.48
C GLY A 112 16.38 15.21 -9.66
N ASN A 113 15.15 15.67 -9.40
CA ASN A 113 14.90 16.86 -8.60
C ASN A 113 15.13 16.56 -7.12
N ASP A 114 15.69 17.53 -6.42
CA ASP A 114 15.72 17.49 -4.97
C ASP A 114 14.30 17.74 -4.44
N ILE A 115 13.88 16.88 -3.52
CA ILE A 115 12.63 17.08 -2.80
C ILE A 115 12.95 18.09 -1.71
N GLU A 116 12.36 19.28 -1.79
CA GLU A 116 12.58 20.34 -0.80
C GLU A 116 12.14 19.87 0.59
N ILE A 117 13.08 19.90 1.54
CA ILE A 117 12.91 19.37 2.90
C ILE A 117 13.11 20.51 3.90
N GLY A 118 12.33 21.58 3.76
CA GLY A 118 12.53 22.81 4.54
C GLY A 118 13.86 23.51 4.24
N ASP A 119 13.91 24.80 4.53
CA ASP A 119 15.01 25.65 4.08
C ASP A 119 16.35 25.38 4.81
N ASP A 120 16.31 24.75 5.98
CA ASP A 120 17.46 24.56 6.88
C ASP A 120 18.02 23.11 6.93
N ALA A 121 17.55 22.19 6.08
CA ALA A 121 18.00 20.80 6.15
C ALA A 121 19.45 20.61 5.66
N THR A 122 20.23 19.85 6.45
CA THR A 122 21.58 19.41 6.10
C THR A 122 21.57 18.43 4.93
N ASP A 123 22.70 18.28 4.24
CA ASP A 123 22.82 17.34 3.11
C ASP A 123 22.67 15.88 3.57
N GLU A 124 23.11 15.56 4.78
CA GLU A 124 22.89 14.27 5.43
C GLU A 124 21.40 14.00 5.66
N GLU A 125 20.65 14.97 6.18
CA GLU A 125 19.20 14.83 6.38
C GLU A 125 18.47 14.66 5.04
N LYS A 126 18.85 15.41 4.00
CA LYS A 126 18.29 15.26 2.65
C LYS A 126 18.53 13.84 2.12
N LYS A 127 19.73 13.28 2.31
CA LYS A 127 20.05 11.89 1.93
C LYS A 127 19.19 10.89 2.70
N ILE A 128 19.02 11.06 4.01
CA ILE A 128 18.17 10.19 4.84
C ILE A 128 16.73 10.20 4.33
N VAL A 129 16.16 11.38 4.11
CA VAL A 129 14.78 11.53 3.64
C VAL A 129 14.60 10.94 2.24
N LYS A 130 15.55 11.19 1.32
CA LYS A 130 15.54 10.58 -0.01
C LYS A 130 15.58 9.05 0.07
N LYS A 131 16.40 8.49 0.96
CA LYS A 131 16.47 7.05 1.22
C LYS A 131 15.15 6.51 1.75
N MET A 132 14.55 7.17 2.75
CA MET A 132 13.24 6.80 3.30
C MET A 132 12.16 6.80 2.22
N MET A 133 12.15 7.80 1.33
CA MET A 133 11.21 7.87 0.21
C MET A 133 11.40 6.74 -0.80
N MET A 134 12.65 6.44 -1.18
CA MET A 134 12.92 5.32 -2.08
C MET A 134 12.50 3.97 -1.50
N VAL A 135 12.84 3.71 -0.24
CA VAL A 135 12.44 2.48 0.47
C VAL A 135 10.92 2.42 0.65
N GLY A 136 10.30 3.54 1.01
CA GLY A 136 8.85 3.69 1.12
C GLY A 136 8.15 3.32 -0.18
N LEU A 137 8.62 3.85 -1.32
CA LEU A 137 8.11 3.51 -2.65
C LEU A 137 8.23 2.01 -2.95
N TRP A 138 9.35 1.36 -2.64
CA TRP A 138 9.48 -0.11 -2.77
C TRP A 138 8.45 -0.87 -1.93
N CYS A 139 8.11 -0.36 -0.75
CA CYS A 139 7.19 -1.00 0.18
C CYS A 139 5.70 -0.86 -0.23
N ILE A 140 5.31 0.24 -0.88
CA ILE A 140 3.90 0.55 -1.18
C ILE A 140 3.42 0.04 -2.56
N GLN A 141 4.08 -0.96 -3.13
CA GLN A 141 3.70 -1.50 -4.43
C GLN A 141 2.32 -2.18 -4.39
N MET A 142 1.59 -2.11 -5.49
CA MET A 142 0.24 -2.68 -5.57
C MET A 142 0.24 -4.20 -5.38
N LYS A 143 1.19 -4.91 -6.01
CA LYS A 143 1.28 -6.35 -5.87
C LYS A 143 2.16 -6.70 -4.66
N PRO A 144 1.68 -7.54 -3.72
CA PRO A 144 2.47 -7.96 -2.56
C PRO A 144 3.82 -8.60 -2.92
N ILE A 145 3.91 -9.28 -4.06
CA ILE A 145 5.14 -9.94 -4.52
C ILE A 145 6.25 -8.95 -4.90
N GLU A 146 5.90 -7.73 -5.33
CA GLU A 146 6.84 -6.69 -5.74
C GLU A 146 7.44 -5.94 -4.53
N ARG A 147 6.82 -6.07 -3.35
CA ARG A 147 7.32 -5.47 -2.11
C ARG A 147 8.51 -6.27 -1.56
N PRO A 148 9.54 -5.63 -0.99
CA PRO A 148 10.64 -6.33 -0.30
C PRO A 148 10.15 -7.06 0.96
N SER A 149 10.99 -7.93 1.52
CA SER A 149 10.79 -8.44 2.89
C SER A 149 11.26 -7.40 3.91
N MET A 150 10.78 -7.45 5.16
CA MET A 150 11.24 -6.52 6.20
C MET A 150 12.75 -6.62 6.45
N ASN A 151 13.36 -7.80 6.33
CA ASN A 151 14.82 -7.94 6.43
C ASN A 151 15.54 -7.17 5.31
N LYS A 152 15.01 -7.21 4.08
CA LYS A 152 15.56 -6.44 2.97
C LYS A 152 15.34 -4.95 3.15
N VAL A 153 14.21 -4.54 3.71
CA VAL A 153 13.93 -3.14 4.06
C VAL A 153 14.95 -2.60 5.05
N VAL A 154 15.30 -3.37 6.09
CA VAL A 154 16.36 -3.00 7.06
C VAL A 154 17.70 -2.83 6.34
N GLU A 155 18.10 -3.80 5.52
CA GLU A 155 19.34 -3.71 4.72
C GLU A 155 19.37 -2.45 3.83
N MET A 156 18.24 -2.10 3.21
CA MET A 156 18.13 -0.90 2.36
C MET A 156 18.21 0.40 3.16
N LEU A 157 17.70 0.43 4.40
CA LEU A 157 17.75 1.62 5.26
C LEU A 157 19.13 1.84 5.89
N GLU A 158 19.79 0.75 6.31
CA GLU A 158 21.12 0.77 6.93
C GLU A 158 22.24 0.93 5.90
N GLY A 159 22.05 0.45 4.66
CA GLY A 159 23.04 0.53 3.60
C GLY A 159 23.15 1.91 2.91
N GLU A 160 24.08 2.04 1.98
CA GLU A 160 24.31 3.29 1.23
C GLU A 160 23.21 3.58 0.20
N ILE A 161 22.86 4.86 0.01
CA ILE A 161 21.77 5.23 -0.90
C ILE A 161 22.10 4.91 -2.36
N GLU A 162 23.38 4.97 -2.74
CA GLU A 162 23.91 4.68 -4.07
C GLU A 162 23.73 3.19 -4.44
N SER A 163 23.55 2.32 -3.45
CA SER A 163 23.27 0.89 -3.67
C SER A 163 21.80 0.60 -4.02
N LEU A 164 20.92 1.57 -3.80
CA LEU A 164 19.49 1.40 -4.01
C LEU A 164 19.12 1.59 -5.48
N GLN A 165 18.41 0.59 -6.03
CA GLN A 165 17.79 0.71 -7.34
C GLN A 165 16.53 1.58 -7.26
N MET A 166 16.25 2.31 -8.34
CA MET A 166 15.04 3.11 -8.45
C MET A 166 13.79 2.21 -8.32
N PRO A 167 12.87 2.50 -7.39
CA PRO A 167 11.64 1.73 -7.24
C PRO A 167 10.73 1.85 -8.47
N PRO A 168 9.94 0.80 -8.76
CA PRO A 168 8.85 0.91 -9.73
C PRO A 168 7.85 1.98 -9.26
N ARG A 169 7.28 2.70 -10.23
CA ARG A 169 6.25 3.72 -9.92
C ARG A 169 5.03 3.01 -9.35
N PRO A 170 4.56 3.36 -8.14
CA PRO A 170 3.39 2.72 -7.56
C PRO A 170 2.15 3.01 -8.43
N PHE A 171 1.37 1.96 -8.70
CA PHE A 171 0.09 2.09 -9.39
C PHE A 171 -0.99 2.51 -8.38
N LEU A 172 -1.90 3.39 -8.80
CA LEU A 172 -2.96 3.91 -7.93
C LEU A 172 -4.18 3.00 -7.84
N TYR A 173 -4.39 2.17 -8.87
CA TYR A 173 -5.52 1.27 -8.99
C TYR A 173 -5.06 -0.02 -9.68
N PRO A 174 -5.70 -1.17 -9.38
CA PRO A 174 -5.49 -2.37 -10.18
C PRO A 174 -5.87 -2.05 -11.63
N GLN A 175 -4.94 -2.26 -12.58
CA GLN A 175 -5.33 -2.26 -13.99
C GLN A 175 -6.33 -3.40 -14.19
N GLN A 176 -7.54 -3.08 -14.63
CA GLN A 176 -8.44 -4.10 -15.17
C GLN A 176 -7.69 -4.76 -16.31
N ILE A 177 -7.42 -6.07 -16.19
CA ILE A 177 -6.98 -6.86 -17.34
C ILE A 177 -8.12 -6.73 -18.35
N PRO A 178 -7.90 -6.19 -19.57
CA PRO A 178 -8.91 -6.29 -20.60
C PRO A 178 -9.16 -7.78 -20.83
N ALA A 179 -10.36 -8.24 -20.51
CA ALA A 179 -10.86 -9.46 -21.12
C ALA A 179 -11.02 -9.11 -22.59
N ASP A 180 -10.05 -9.49 -23.42
CA ASP A 180 -10.20 -9.87 -24.83
C ASP A 180 -8.86 -9.77 -25.58
N GLU A 181 -8.06 -10.82 -25.47
CA GLU A 181 -7.38 -11.39 -26.65
C GLU A 181 -7.54 -12.91 -26.59
N VAL A 182 -8.80 -13.36 -26.70
CA VAL A 182 -9.07 -14.74 -27.13
C VAL A 182 -8.79 -14.77 -28.63
N GLY A 183 -7.62 -15.27 -28.99
CA GLY A 183 -7.29 -15.59 -30.38
C GLY A 183 -8.38 -16.46 -30.99
N VAL A 184 -8.90 -16.01 -32.12
CA VAL A 184 -9.75 -16.79 -33.01
C VAL A 184 -8.96 -18.02 -33.45
N ASP A 185 -9.35 -19.20 -32.97
CA ASP A 185 -8.99 -20.44 -33.66
C ASP A 185 -10.25 -21.22 -34.00
N ASN A 186 -10.45 -21.38 -35.32
CA ASN A 186 -11.56 -22.07 -35.93
C ASN A 186 -11.41 -23.58 -35.74
N ARG A 187 -12.30 -24.21 -34.98
CA ARG A 187 -12.72 -25.61 -35.18
C ARG A 187 -14.00 -25.93 -34.37
N SER A 188 -15.11 -26.09 -35.07
CA SER A 188 -16.38 -26.65 -34.55
C SER A 188 -16.35 -28.19 -34.60
N PRO A 189 -17.40 -28.92 -34.14
CA PRO A 189 -18.39 -28.61 -33.10
C PRO A 189 -18.55 -29.79 -32.09
N CYS A 190 -19.11 -29.55 -30.90
CA CYS A 190 -19.89 -30.59 -30.22
C CYS A 190 -20.99 -30.00 -29.34
N THR A 191 -22.16 -30.59 -29.50
CA THR A 191 -23.49 -30.20 -29.06
C THR A 191 -23.79 -30.54 -27.60
N SER A 192 -24.48 -29.66 -26.87
CA SER A 192 -25.64 -30.01 -26.04
C SER A 192 -26.29 -28.75 -25.43
N SER A 193 -27.58 -28.89 -25.18
CA SER A 193 -28.66 -27.91 -25.12
C SER A 193 -28.92 -27.27 -23.75
N ALA A 194 -29.46 -26.04 -23.79
CA ALA A 194 -30.47 -25.38 -22.92
C ALA A 194 -30.22 -25.36 -21.38
N SER A 195 -30.38 -24.25 -20.65
CA SER A 195 -31.56 -23.37 -20.62
C SER A 195 -31.33 -22.15 -19.70
N GLU A 196 -32.02 -21.08 -20.08
CA GLU A 196 -32.66 -20.00 -19.30
C GLU A 196 -31.86 -18.95 -18.50
N SER A 197 -32.21 -17.72 -18.86
CA SER A 197 -31.84 -16.39 -18.43
C SER A 197 -32.47 -15.99 -17.10
N GLY A 198 -31.65 -15.48 -16.17
CA GLY A 198 -32.10 -14.67 -15.05
C GLY A 198 -31.49 -13.28 -15.14
N GLU A 199 -32.30 -12.28 -15.47
CA GLU A 199 -31.97 -10.86 -15.29
C GLU A 199 -31.81 -10.56 -13.79
N ILE A 200 -30.73 -9.84 -13.42
CA ILE A 200 -30.63 -9.20 -12.12
C ILE A 200 -30.72 -7.69 -12.34
N THR A 201 -31.92 -7.17 -12.11
CA THR A 201 -32.23 -5.74 -12.08
C THR A 201 -31.52 -5.09 -10.89
N LEU A 202 -30.70 -4.08 -11.17
CA LEU A 202 -30.17 -3.16 -10.15
C LEU A 202 -31.32 -2.27 -9.66
N ILE A 203 -31.79 -2.48 -8.44
CA ILE A 203 -32.61 -1.49 -7.74
C ILE A 203 -31.65 -0.58 -6.98
N ALA A 204 -31.52 0.66 -7.47
CA ALA A 204 -30.95 1.77 -6.74
C ALA A 204 -32.02 2.39 -5.84
N ASP A 205 -31.60 2.76 -4.63
CA ASP A 205 -32.39 3.41 -3.58
C ASP A 205 -33.07 4.71 -4.01
N ALA A 206 -34.22 5.00 -3.40
CA ALA A 206 -34.61 6.36 -3.06
C ALA A 206 -35.49 6.39 -1.80
N ASN A 207 -34.98 7.11 -0.79
CA ASN A 207 -35.67 7.58 0.41
C ASN A 207 -36.95 8.39 0.09
N GLU A 208 -37.93 8.33 0.99
CA GLU A 208 -38.72 9.46 1.54
C GLU A 208 -39.60 8.87 2.66
N VAL A 209 -39.35 9.13 3.94
CA VAL A 209 -39.75 10.32 4.73
C VAL A 209 -41.24 10.66 4.58
N ASN A 210 -42.10 9.89 5.25
CA ASN A 210 -43.01 10.31 6.35
C ASN A 210 -44.02 9.21 6.67
#